data_AF-A0A9X3F8R2-F1
#
_entry.id   AF-A0A9X3F8R2-F1
#
_cell.length_a   1.000
_cell.length_b   1.000
_cell.length_c   1.000
_cell.angle_alpha   90.00
_cell.angle_beta   90.00
_cell.angle_gamma   90.00
#
_symmetry.space_group_name_H-M   'P 1'
#
loop_
_entity.id
_entity.type
_entity.pdbx_description
1 polymer ?
#
loop_
_entity_poly.entity_id
_entity_poly.type
_entity_poly.pdbx_seq_one_letter_code
_entity_poly.pdbx_strand_id
1 'polypeptide(L)'
;MAGPPELDLDAVARVERDLEAELTDAVLAVLACQVPHLEDHYDMTLSQIAAHTEAAWSRGCPRDQVAVARTQGVFYCVPRRLRPWASTAIAAWADRTLELPRSLEKWIADEPMDGLWDMLCELDLVDPDAHEPVPAHARPDAAPALVPRLVRPVAAAVAAARRAQHPKFGAGRVLQEIGDGEARKLVIDFGAPHGVRTLLARFVSELPPGP
;
A
#
# COMPACT_ATOMS: atom_id res chain seq x y z
N MET A 1 9.57 12.70 -1.14
CA MET A 1 8.13 12.82 -1.49
C MET A 1 7.63 11.41 -1.72
N ALA A 2 6.81 10.88 -0.81
CA ALA A 2 6.12 9.62 -1.05
C ALA A 2 5.20 9.82 -2.27
N GLY A 3 5.18 8.85 -3.18
CA GLY A 3 4.23 8.84 -4.29
C GLY A 3 2.78 8.77 -3.76
N PRO A 4 1.79 8.93 -4.64
CA PRO A 4 0.41 8.65 -4.26
C PRO A 4 0.30 7.21 -3.70
N PRO A 5 -0.61 6.96 -2.72
CA PRO A 5 -0.81 5.63 -2.17
C PRO A 5 -1.31 4.70 -3.28
N GLU A 6 -0.48 3.74 -3.68
CA GLU A 6 -0.74 2.81 -4.77
C GLU A 6 -0.49 1.37 -4.30
N LEU A 7 -1.36 0.46 -4.70
CA LEU A 7 -1.20 -0.98 -4.52
C LEU A 7 -1.01 -1.67 -5.87
N ASP A 8 -0.16 -2.69 -5.88
CA ASP A 8 -0.01 -3.58 -7.02
C ASP A 8 -1.20 -4.55 -7.07
N LEU A 9 -2.08 -4.35 -8.07
CA LEU A 9 -3.27 -5.17 -8.28
C LEU A 9 -2.94 -6.64 -8.56
N ASP A 10 -1.81 -6.94 -9.20
CA ASP A 10 -1.41 -8.33 -9.47
C ASP A 10 -0.93 -9.01 -8.18
N ALA A 11 -0.35 -8.24 -7.25
CA ALA A 11 -0.01 -8.72 -5.91
C ALA A 11 -1.27 -8.98 -5.08
N VAL A 12 -2.24 -8.05 -5.09
CA VAL A 12 -3.53 -8.21 -4.39
C VAL A 12 -4.25 -9.47 -4.89
N ALA A 13 -4.43 -9.58 -6.22
CA ALA A 13 -5.12 -10.71 -6.83
C ALA A 13 -4.43 -12.06 -6.56
N ARG A 14 -3.10 -12.05 -6.34
CA ARG A 14 -2.35 -13.26 -5.96
C ARG A 14 -2.63 -13.64 -4.51
N VAL A 15 -2.55 -12.69 -3.58
CA VAL A 15 -2.87 -12.92 -2.16
C VAL A 15 -4.29 -13.43 -2.00
N GLU A 16 -5.26 -12.78 -2.65
CA GLU A 16 -6.67 -13.18 -2.62
C GLU A 16 -6.87 -14.59 -3.19
N ARG A 17 -6.21 -14.93 -4.30
CA ARG A 17 -6.30 -16.28 -4.89
C ARG A 17 -5.69 -17.34 -3.97
N ASP A 18 -4.47 -17.10 -3.50
CA ASP A 18 -3.71 -18.07 -2.70
C ASP A 18 -4.40 -18.35 -1.36
N LEU A 19 -5.02 -17.33 -0.78
CA LEU A 19 -5.81 -17.44 0.44
C LEU A 19 -7.30 -17.72 0.17
N GLU A 20 -7.74 -17.91 -1.07
CA GLU A 20 -9.15 -17.92 -1.53
C GLU A 20 -10.06 -16.95 -0.74
N ALA A 21 -9.58 -15.71 -0.61
CA ALA A 21 -10.15 -14.63 0.17
C ALA A 21 -10.58 -13.46 -0.73
N GLU A 22 -11.43 -12.59 -0.20
CA GLU A 22 -11.79 -11.30 -0.80
C GLU A 22 -11.47 -10.21 0.23
N LEU A 23 -10.38 -9.46 0.00
CA LEU A 23 -10.01 -8.36 0.88
C LEU A 23 -10.93 -7.18 0.59
N THR A 24 -11.44 -6.56 1.64
CA THR A 24 -12.37 -5.44 1.49
C THR A 24 -11.64 -4.17 1.08
N ASP A 25 -12.35 -3.28 0.39
CA ASP A 25 -11.83 -1.96 0.01
C ASP A 25 -11.25 -1.18 1.20
N ALA A 26 -11.81 -1.36 2.40
CA ALA A 26 -11.30 -0.71 3.61
C ALA A 26 -9.91 -1.26 4.02
N VAL A 27 -9.70 -2.58 3.96
CA VAL A 27 -8.36 -3.17 4.22
C VAL A 27 -7.38 -2.72 3.14
N LEU A 28 -7.80 -2.78 1.88
CA LEU A 28 -6.96 -2.36 0.74
C LEU A 28 -6.59 -0.88 0.83
N ALA A 29 -7.51 -0.01 1.23
CA ALA A 29 -7.23 1.41 1.45
C ALA A 29 -6.17 1.63 2.54
N VAL A 30 -6.26 0.91 3.66
CA VAL A 30 -5.27 0.99 4.76
C VAL A 30 -3.90 0.52 4.29
N LEU A 31 -3.83 -0.61 3.57
CA LEU A 31 -2.58 -1.13 3.02
C LEU A 31 -1.97 -0.18 1.98
N ALA A 32 -2.80 0.48 1.16
CA ALA A 32 -2.34 1.47 0.19
C ALA A 32 -1.70 2.69 0.84
N CYS A 33 -2.17 3.07 2.05
CA CYS A 33 -1.64 4.22 2.78
C CYS A 33 -0.21 4.04 3.28
N GLN A 34 0.30 2.80 3.39
CA GLN A 34 1.68 2.50 3.83
C GLN A 34 2.08 3.30 5.08
N VAL A 35 1.20 3.29 6.09
CA VAL A 35 1.42 4.06 7.32
C VAL A 35 2.58 3.41 8.08
N PRO A 36 3.72 4.11 8.29
CA PRO A 36 4.92 3.49 8.86
C PRO A 36 4.67 2.79 10.20
N HIS A 37 3.85 3.40 11.06
CA HIS A 37 3.52 2.79 12.36
C HIS A 37 2.79 1.44 12.23
N LEU A 38 1.90 1.29 11.24
CA LEU A 38 1.22 0.02 10.97
C LEU A 38 2.18 -1.02 10.36
N GLU A 39 3.11 -0.60 9.52
CA GLU A 39 4.11 -1.50 8.93
C GLU A 39 5.12 -1.96 10.00
N ASP A 40 5.65 -1.04 10.81
CA ASP A 40 6.75 -1.32 11.74
C ASP A 40 6.29 -2.05 13.01
N HIS A 41 5.11 -1.71 13.55
CA HIS A 41 4.64 -2.24 14.85
C HIS A 41 3.58 -3.33 14.73
N TYR A 42 2.85 -3.34 13.61
CA TYR A 42 1.77 -4.29 13.34
C TYR A 42 2.07 -5.20 12.15
N ASP A 43 3.25 -5.07 11.51
CA ASP A 43 3.65 -5.86 10.35
C ASP A 43 2.55 -5.94 9.27
N MET A 44 1.80 -4.83 9.13
CA MET A 44 0.59 -4.74 8.31
C MET A 44 0.97 -4.31 6.89
N THR A 45 1.46 -5.28 6.11
CA THR A 45 1.84 -5.08 4.71
C THR A 45 1.26 -6.17 3.83
N LEU A 46 0.98 -5.84 2.55
CA LEU A 46 0.37 -6.78 1.61
C LEU A 46 1.21 -8.06 1.45
N SER A 47 2.54 -7.93 1.45
CA SER A 47 3.47 -9.06 1.31
C SER A 47 3.46 -10.03 2.48
N GLN A 48 3.00 -9.60 3.67
CA GLN A 48 3.04 -10.40 4.90
C GLN A 48 1.71 -11.12 5.20
N ILE A 49 0.61 -10.73 4.56
CA ILE A 49 -0.74 -11.29 4.82
C ILE A 49 -0.75 -12.83 4.71
N ALA A 50 -0.11 -13.38 3.68
CA ALA A 50 -0.06 -14.83 3.49
C ALA A 50 0.68 -15.53 4.65
N ALA A 51 1.87 -15.03 5.00
CA ALA A 51 2.67 -15.57 6.09
C ALA A 51 1.96 -15.46 7.45
N HIS A 52 1.33 -14.32 7.72
CA HIS A 52 0.54 -14.12 8.94
C HIS A 52 -0.64 -15.07 9.02
N THR A 53 -1.35 -15.25 7.90
CA THR A 53 -2.53 -16.12 7.84
C THR A 53 -2.15 -17.58 8.07
N GLU A 54 -1.10 -18.06 7.42
CA GLU A 54 -0.57 -19.41 7.64
C GLU A 54 -0.13 -19.61 9.09
N ALA A 55 0.59 -18.64 9.66
CA ALA A 55 1.01 -18.68 11.05
C ALA A 55 -0.18 -18.69 12.02
N ALA A 56 -1.21 -17.87 11.79
CA ALA A 56 -2.43 -17.85 12.59
C ALA A 56 -3.17 -19.20 12.51
N TRP A 57 -3.35 -19.75 11.30
CA TRP A 57 -3.99 -21.05 11.10
C TRP A 57 -3.22 -22.21 11.74
N SER A 58 -1.89 -22.17 11.69
CA SER A 58 -1.04 -23.17 12.36
C SER A 58 -1.22 -23.16 13.89
N ARG A 59 -1.64 -22.01 14.44
CA ARG A 59 -1.96 -21.81 15.86
C ARG A 59 -3.44 -22.07 16.18
N GLY A 60 -4.23 -22.54 15.22
CA GLY A 60 -5.63 -22.90 15.40
C GLY A 60 -6.63 -21.79 15.08
N CYS A 61 -6.20 -20.68 14.45
CA CYS A 61 -7.13 -19.63 14.00
C CYS A 61 -8.15 -20.23 13.01
N PRO A 62 -9.44 -19.88 13.11
CA PRO A 62 -10.46 -20.33 12.17
C PRO A 62 -10.10 -20.07 10.71
N ARG A 63 -10.41 -21.02 9.82
CA ARG A 63 -10.07 -20.97 8.37
C ARG A 63 -10.91 -19.99 7.56
N ASP A 64 -11.96 -19.45 8.16
CA ASP A 64 -12.77 -18.36 7.64
C ASP A 64 -12.21 -16.97 8.03
N GLN A 65 -11.04 -16.93 8.66
CA GLN A 65 -10.32 -15.71 9.02
C GLN A 65 -9.00 -15.59 8.27
N VAL A 66 -8.65 -14.37 7.88
CA VAL A 66 -7.39 -14.00 7.21
C VAL A 66 -6.68 -12.99 8.10
N ALA A 67 -5.41 -13.26 8.46
CA ALA A 67 -4.63 -12.35 9.29
C ALA A 67 -3.99 -11.27 8.42
N VAL A 68 -4.38 -10.02 8.67
CA VAL A 68 -3.92 -8.85 7.90
C VAL A 68 -2.82 -8.06 8.61
N ALA A 69 -2.69 -8.25 9.92
CA ALA A 69 -1.66 -7.64 10.74
C ALA A 69 -1.28 -8.56 11.90
N ARG A 70 -0.14 -8.29 12.54
CA ARG A 70 0.40 -9.03 13.66
C ARG A 70 1.22 -8.13 14.58
N THR A 71 0.96 -8.18 15.88
CA THR A 71 1.84 -7.55 16.87
C THR A 71 2.04 -8.46 18.08
N GLN A 72 3.27 -8.54 18.60
CA GLN A 72 3.61 -9.25 19.85
C GLN A 72 3.01 -10.67 20.03
N GLY A 73 2.75 -11.39 18.94
CA GLY A 73 2.16 -12.74 18.96
C GLY A 73 0.64 -12.82 18.79
N VAL A 74 -0.04 -11.67 18.77
CA VAL A 74 -1.44 -11.48 18.40
C VAL A 74 -1.56 -11.33 16.88
N PHE A 75 -2.56 -11.98 16.28
CA PHE A 75 -2.91 -11.81 14.87
C PHE A 75 -4.20 -11.02 14.77
N TYR A 76 -4.24 -9.99 13.94
CA TYR A 76 -5.48 -9.26 13.67
C TYR A 76 -6.08 -9.79 12.38
N CYS A 77 -7.27 -10.36 12.52
CA CYS A 77 -7.92 -11.11 11.46
C CYS A 77 -9.17 -10.41 10.97
N VAL A 78 -9.41 -10.50 9.66
CA VAL A 78 -10.66 -10.13 9.01
C VAL A 78 -11.33 -11.38 8.43
N PRO A 79 -12.66 -11.39 8.28
CA PRO A 79 -13.33 -12.49 7.62
C PRO A 79 -12.81 -12.69 6.19
N ARG A 80 -12.48 -13.93 5.85
CA ARG A 80 -11.95 -14.35 4.54
C ARG A 80 -12.86 -13.97 3.38
N ARG A 81 -14.17 -13.94 3.61
CA ARG A 81 -15.17 -13.49 2.65
C ARG A 81 -16.17 -12.61 3.38
N LEU A 82 -16.26 -11.36 2.94
CA LEU A 82 -17.26 -10.44 3.45
C LEU A 82 -18.48 -10.40 2.53
N ARG A 83 -19.65 -10.09 3.11
CA ARG A 83 -20.80 -9.73 2.28
C ARG A 83 -20.55 -8.32 1.71
N PRO A 84 -21.00 -8.02 0.48
CA PRO A 84 -20.78 -6.71 -0.14
C PRO A 84 -21.29 -5.49 0.65
N TRP A 85 -22.25 -5.71 1.57
CA TRP A 85 -22.85 -4.67 2.39
C TRP A 85 -22.36 -4.64 3.85
N ALA A 86 -21.46 -5.56 4.23
CA ALA A 86 -20.96 -5.63 5.59
C ALA A 86 -19.78 -4.66 5.77
N SER A 87 -19.74 -3.97 6.91
CA SER A 87 -18.56 -3.21 7.32
C SER A 87 -17.42 -4.18 7.62
N THR A 88 -16.19 -3.77 7.31
CA THR A 88 -15.01 -4.58 7.60
C THR A 88 -14.84 -4.67 9.11
N ALA A 89 -15.02 -5.87 9.64
CA ALA A 89 -14.75 -6.18 11.03
C ALA A 89 -13.36 -6.81 11.17
N ILE A 90 -12.65 -6.44 12.23
CA ILE A 90 -11.36 -6.99 12.61
C ILE A 90 -11.45 -7.56 14.02
N ALA A 91 -10.84 -8.71 14.22
CA ALA A 91 -10.82 -9.42 15.50
C ALA A 91 -9.38 -9.85 15.82
N ALA A 92 -8.98 -9.68 17.08
CA ALA A 92 -7.69 -10.17 17.54
C ALA A 92 -7.78 -11.68 17.82
N TRP A 93 -6.78 -12.42 17.37
CA TRP A 93 -6.56 -13.82 17.64
C TRP A 93 -5.31 -13.97 18.50
N ALA A 94 -5.51 -14.36 19.75
CA ALA A 94 -4.48 -14.62 20.74
C ALA A 94 -4.89 -15.81 21.61
N ASP A 95 -3.93 -16.63 22.05
CA ASP A 95 -4.15 -17.73 23.00
C ASP A 95 -5.34 -18.64 22.66
N ARG A 96 -5.49 -18.96 21.37
CA ARG A 96 -6.57 -19.78 20.81
C ARG A 96 -7.98 -19.22 20.99
N THR A 97 -8.09 -17.92 21.24
CA THR A 97 -9.34 -17.20 21.40
C THR A 97 -9.42 -16.12 20.33
N LEU A 98 -10.59 -16.04 19.68
CA LEU A 98 -10.92 -14.94 18.80
C LEU A 98 -11.73 -13.93 19.61
N GLU A 99 -11.21 -12.72 19.73
CA GLU A 99 -11.90 -11.64 20.42
C GLU A 99 -13.15 -11.18 19.64
N LEU A 100 -14.00 -10.40 20.32
CA LEU A 100 -15.20 -9.85 19.71
C LEU A 100 -14.80 -8.93 18.53
N PRO A 101 -15.32 -9.16 17.31
CA PRO A 101 -15.01 -8.30 16.18
C PRO A 101 -15.46 -6.87 16.41
N ARG A 102 -14.62 -5.90 16.04
CA ARG A 102 -14.95 -4.46 16.00
C ARG A 102 -14.72 -3.92 14.60
N SER A 103 -15.24 -2.74 14.28
CA SER A 103 -14.98 -2.12 12.98
C SER A 103 -13.49 -1.82 12.81
N LEU A 104 -12.99 -1.96 11.58
CA LEU A 104 -11.60 -1.65 11.24
C LEU A 104 -11.22 -0.22 11.66
N GLU A 105 -12.08 0.75 11.38
CA GLU A 105 -11.90 2.16 11.75
C GLU A 105 -11.70 2.34 13.26
N LYS A 106 -12.53 1.67 14.06
CA LYS A 106 -12.45 1.73 15.52
C LYS A 106 -11.18 1.06 16.02
N TRP A 107 -10.79 -0.07 15.45
CA TRP A 107 -9.53 -0.72 15.80
C TRP A 107 -8.32 0.18 15.51
N ILE A 108 -8.27 0.82 14.33
CA ILE A 108 -7.17 1.73 13.97
C ILE A 108 -7.09 2.90 14.95
N ALA A 109 -8.23 3.49 15.31
CA ALA A 109 -8.28 4.58 16.26
C ALA A 109 -7.83 4.17 17.67
N ASP A 110 -8.37 3.07 18.19
CA ASP A 110 -8.19 2.69 19.61
C ASP A 110 -6.88 1.95 19.90
N GLU A 111 -6.21 1.35 18.91
CA GLU A 111 -4.99 0.55 19.14
C GLU A 111 -3.77 1.12 18.44
N PRO A 112 -3.62 1.03 17.10
CA PRO A 112 -2.44 1.58 16.45
C PRO A 112 -2.26 3.08 16.68
N MET A 113 -3.34 3.84 16.67
CA MET A 113 -3.22 5.29 16.82
C MET A 113 -2.93 5.70 18.27
N ASP A 114 -3.61 5.10 19.25
CA ASP A 114 -3.30 5.33 20.66
C ASP A 114 -1.86 4.90 21.00
N GLY A 115 -1.40 3.75 20.48
CA GLY A 115 -0.01 3.30 20.65
C GLY A 115 1.01 4.23 19.99
N LEU A 116 0.70 4.81 18.82
CA LEU A 116 1.52 5.84 18.22
C LEU A 116 1.55 7.11 19.06
N TRP A 117 0.42 7.55 19.60
CA TRP A 117 0.35 8.72 20.48
C TRP A 117 1.19 8.54 21.73
N ASP A 118 1.07 7.39 22.40
CA ASP A 118 1.89 7.07 23.58
C ASP A 118 3.38 7.12 23.26
N MET A 119 3.79 6.53 22.13
CA MET A 119 5.19 6.56 21.68
C MET A 119 5.68 7.97 21.39
N LEU A 120 4.87 8.81 20.75
CA LEU A 120 5.25 10.20 20.45
C LEU A 120 5.40 11.03 21.73
N CYS A 121 4.55 10.78 22.73
CA CYS A 121 4.67 11.37 24.06
C CYS A 121 5.94 10.87 24.78
N GLU A 122 6.22 9.57 24.76
CA GLU A 122 7.42 8.98 25.38
C GLU A 122 8.73 9.50 24.76
N LEU A 123 8.72 9.84 23.46
CA LEU A 123 9.87 10.39 22.74
C LEU A 123 10.00 11.92 22.88
N ASP A 124 9.17 12.57 23.70
CA ASP A 124 9.08 14.04 23.84
C ASP A 124 8.87 14.76 22.48
N LEU A 125 8.27 14.09 21.50
CA LEU A 125 7.95 14.66 20.19
C LEU A 125 6.61 15.43 20.21
N VAL A 126 5.74 15.10 21.17
CA VAL A 126 4.45 15.74 21.43
C VAL A 126 4.33 15.96 22.94
N ASP A 127 3.99 17.18 23.34
CA ASP A 127 3.64 17.50 24.73
C ASP A 127 2.12 17.41 24.88
N PRO A 128 1.58 16.45 25.66
CA PRO A 128 0.14 16.29 25.83
C PRO A 128 -0.51 17.44 26.60
N ASP A 129 0.26 18.20 27.38
CA ASP A 129 -0.21 19.35 28.16
C ASP A 129 -0.13 20.67 27.38
N ALA A 130 0.44 20.66 26.17
CA ALA A 130 0.49 21.83 25.31
C ALA A 130 -0.92 22.26 24.87
N HIS A 131 -1.16 23.58 24.83
CA HIS A 131 -2.43 24.14 24.36
C HIS A 131 -2.72 23.83 22.88
N GLU A 132 -1.68 23.46 22.12
CA GLU A 132 -1.77 23.08 20.73
C GLU A 132 -0.83 21.87 20.49
N PRO A 133 -1.24 20.67 20.91
CA PRO A 133 -0.35 19.50 21.00
C PRO A 133 0.02 18.92 19.63
N VAL A 134 -0.74 19.25 18.58
CA VAL A 134 -0.54 18.71 17.24
C VAL A 134 0.08 19.79 16.33
N PRO A 135 1.28 19.56 15.77
CA PRO A 135 1.88 20.43 14.77
C PRO A 135 0.91 20.71 13.63
N ALA A 136 0.92 21.93 13.07
CA ALA A 136 -0.05 22.34 12.04
C ALA A 136 -0.12 21.40 10.83
N HIS A 137 1.00 20.77 10.45
CA HIS A 137 1.06 19.81 9.33
C HIS A 137 0.48 18.42 9.65
N ALA A 138 0.27 18.11 10.93
CA ALA A 138 -0.29 16.83 11.39
C ALA A 138 -1.79 16.93 11.73
N ARG A 139 -2.42 18.08 11.47
CA ARG A 139 -3.86 18.27 11.74
C ARG A 139 -4.72 17.64 10.64
N PRO A 140 -5.94 17.17 10.96
CA PRO A 140 -6.86 16.59 9.97
C PRO A 140 -7.21 17.56 8.82
N ASP A 141 -7.30 18.86 9.08
CA ASP A 141 -7.56 19.90 8.08
C ASP A 141 -6.34 20.21 7.20
N ALA A 142 -5.14 19.81 7.62
CA ALA A 142 -3.94 19.84 6.80
C ALA A 142 -3.80 18.60 5.89
N ALA A 143 -4.68 17.60 6.02
CA ALA A 143 -4.68 16.44 5.15
C ALA A 143 -4.88 16.88 3.69
N PRO A 144 -4.09 16.34 2.74
CA PRO A 144 -4.28 16.65 1.33
C PRO A 144 -5.70 16.26 0.91
N ALA A 145 -6.32 17.12 0.09
CA ALA A 145 -7.64 16.83 -0.44
C ALA A 145 -7.66 15.48 -1.14
N LEU A 146 -8.68 14.66 -0.85
CA LEU A 146 -8.85 13.37 -1.51
C LEU A 146 -9.04 13.61 -3.01
N VAL A 147 -8.05 13.19 -3.81
CA VAL A 147 -8.12 13.22 -5.28
C VAL A 147 -8.43 11.80 -5.74
N PRO A 148 -9.70 11.46 -6.04
CA PRO A 148 -10.02 10.13 -6.54
C PRO A 148 -9.30 9.91 -7.87
N ARG A 149 -8.57 8.80 -7.98
CA ARG A 149 -7.86 8.40 -9.20
C ARG A 149 -8.28 6.99 -9.59
N LEU A 150 -8.52 6.81 -10.89
CA LEU A 150 -8.82 5.51 -11.48
C LEU A 150 -7.51 4.73 -11.61
N VAL A 151 -7.36 3.67 -10.80
CA VAL A 151 -6.22 2.75 -10.91
C VAL A 151 -6.49 1.81 -12.09
N ARG A 152 -5.57 1.77 -13.05
CA ARG A 152 -5.66 0.87 -14.21
C ARG A 152 -4.84 -0.40 -13.94
N PRO A 153 -5.33 -1.59 -14.35
CA PRO A 153 -4.54 -2.82 -14.29
C PRO A 153 -3.18 -2.64 -14.95
N VAL A 154 -2.13 -3.16 -14.32
CA VAL A 154 -0.73 -3.01 -14.76
C VAL A 154 -0.56 -3.45 -16.22
N ALA A 155 -1.23 -4.50 -16.65
CA ALA A 155 -1.21 -4.95 -18.06
C ALA A 155 -1.74 -3.89 -19.05
N ALA A 156 -2.81 -3.17 -18.70
CA ALA A 156 -3.34 -2.09 -19.54
C ALA A 156 -2.42 -0.85 -19.52
N ALA A 157 -1.76 -0.58 -18.39
CA ALA A 157 -0.75 0.47 -18.29
C ALA A 157 0.54 0.13 -19.07
N VAL A 158 0.93 -1.16 -19.12
CA VAL A 158 2.07 -1.66 -19.89
C VAL A 158 1.79 -1.59 -21.40
N ALA A 159 0.60 -2.01 -21.85
CA ALA A 159 0.20 -1.91 -23.25
C ALA A 159 0.05 -0.44 -23.71
N ALA A 160 -0.40 0.45 -22.81
CA ALA A 160 -0.49 1.88 -23.09
C ALA A 160 0.83 2.65 -22.90
N ALA A 161 1.89 2.01 -22.40
CA ALA A 161 3.14 2.70 -22.11
C ALA A 161 3.83 3.14 -23.40
N ARG A 162 4.10 4.45 -23.52
CA ARG A 162 4.83 5.02 -24.67
C ARG A 162 6.21 4.36 -24.77
N ARG A 163 6.55 3.96 -26.00
CA ARG A 163 7.83 3.33 -26.32
C ARG A 163 8.73 4.33 -27.03
N ALA A 164 10.02 4.23 -26.79
CA ALA A 164 11.03 5.08 -27.40
C ALA A 164 12.21 4.24 -27.90
N GLN A 165 12.72 4.55 -29.09
CA GLN A 165 13.91 3.95 -29.68
C GLN A 165 15.09 4.89 -29.49
N HIS A 166 16.17 4.42 -28.87
CA HIS A 166 17.45 5.11 -28.84
C HIS A 166 18.48 4.38 -29.74
N PRO A 167 19.27 5.09 -30.57
CA PRO A 167 20.24 4.46 -31.48
C PRO A 167 21.25 3.53 -30.79
N LYS A 168 21.64 3.87 -29.54
CA LYS A 168 22.63 3.09 -28.77
C LYS A 168 22.05 1.99 -27.87
N PHE A 169 20.80 2.16 -27.42
CA PHE A 169 20.22 1.31 -26.35
C PHE A 169 19.04 0.47 -26.84
N GLY A 170 18.60 0.65 -28.08
CA GLY A 170 17.47 -0.08 -28.63
C GLY A 170 16.12 0.53 -28.25
N ALA A 171 15.07 -0.28 -28.27
CA ALA A 171 13.74 0.11 -27.84
C ALA A 171 13.62 0.02 -26.31
N GLY A 172 12.98 0.99 -25.69
CA GLY A 172 12.69 1.00 -24.26
C GLY A 172 11.31 1.58 -23.96
N ARG A 173 10.88 1.41 -22.70
CA ARG A 173 9.61 1.90 -22.17
C ARG A 173 9.82 3.23 -21.47
N VAL A 174 9.09 4.27 -21.89
CA VAL A 174 9.13 5.58 -21.21
C VAL A 174 8.41 5.44 -19.87
N LEU A 175 9.14 5.65 -18.77
CA LEU A 175 8.61 5.63 -17.41
C LEU A 175 8.15 7.02 -16.97
N GLN A 176 8.86 8.07 -17.39
CA GLN A 176 8.62 9.44 -16.93
C GLN A 176 9.08 10.49 -17.93
N GLU A 177 8.37 11.62 -17.99
CA GLU A 177 8.77 12.84 -18.68
C GLU A 177 9.14 13.92 -17.66
N ILE A 178 10.27 14.59 -17.88
CA ILE A 178 10.78 15.67 -17.02
C ILE A 178 11.04 16.91 -17.88
N GLY A 179 10.34 18.00 -17.55
CA GLY A 179 10.44 19.28 -18.24
C GLY A 179 9.70 19.30 -19.59
N ASP A 180 9.85 20.43 -20.27
CA ASP A 180 9.13 20.81 -21.48
C ASP A 180 10.08 21.37 -22.57
N GLY A 181 9.59 21.41 -23.82
CA GLY A 181 10.32 21.94 -24.96
C GLY A 181 11.62 21.19 -25.31
N GLU A 182 12.63 21.94 -25.75
CA GLU A 182 13.94 21.45 -26.22
C GLU A 182 14.77 20.74 -25.13
N ALA A 183 14.51 21.05 -23.86
CA ALA A 183 15.19 20.47 -22.70
C ALA A 183 14.46 19.27 -22.09
N ARG A 184 13.33 18.85 -22.69
CA ARG A 184 12.53 17.71 -22.22
C ARG A 184 13.38 16.45 -22.13
N LYS A 185 13.35 15.79 -20.98
CA LYS A 185 14.03 14.51 -20.71
C LYS A 185 13.02 13.39 -20.53
N LEU A 186 13.36 12.21 -21.05
CA LEU A 186 12.63 10.97 -20.85
C LEU A 186 13.44 10.05 -19.94
N VAL A 187 12.81 9.49 -18.93
CA VAL A 187 13.33 8.34 -18.17
C VAL A 187 12.82 7.09 -18.86
N ILE A 188 13.71 6.29 -19.43
CA ILE A 188 13.37 5.13 -20.27
C ILE A 188 14.02 3.88 -19.70
N ASP A 189 13.24 2.81 -19.54
CA ASP A 189 13.74 1.48 -19.22
C ASP A 189 14.01 0.69 -20.50
N PHE A 190 15.27 0.38 -20.76
CA PHE A 190 15.71 -0.42 -21.91
C PHE A 190 15.85 -1.92 -21.60
N GLY A 191 15.51 -2.34 -20.37
CA GLY A 191 15.72 -3.71 -19.92
C GLY A 191 17.21 -4.09 -19.83
N ALA A 192 17.48 -5.36 -19.51
CA ALA A 192 18.85 -5.85 -19.50
C ALA A 192 19.42 -5.93 -20.94
N PRO A 193 20.66 -5.44 -21.18
CA PRO A 193 21.68 -5.06 -20.20
C PRO A 193 21.76 -3.55 -19.87
N HIS A 194 20.93 -2.71 -20.48
CA HIS A 194 21.14 -1.25 -20.45
C HIS A 194 20.45 -0.52 -19.28
N GLY A 195 19.41 -1.13 -18.71
CA GLY A 195 18.65 -0.64 -17.56
C GLY A 195 17.90 0.67 -17.82
N VAL A 196 17.57 1.37 -16.75
CA VAL A 196 16.89 2.66 -16.79
C VAL A 196 17.87 3.80 -17.11
N ARG A 197 17.53 4.67 -18.07
CA ARG A 197 18.35 5.81 -18.50
C ARG A 197 17.50 7.07 -18.66
N THR A 198 18.06 8.20 -18.23
CA THR A 198 17.49 9.53 -18.48
C THR A 198 18.15 10.14 -19.71
N LEU A 199 17.36 10.42 -20.75
CA LEU A 199 17.84 10.91 -22.05
C LEU A 199 17.04 12.15 -22.47
N LEU A 200 17.64 13.05 -23.24
CA LEU A 200 16.87 14.14 -23.86
C LEU A 200 15.95 13.57 -24.93
N ALA A 201 14.71 14.07 -24.98
CA ALA A 201 13.67 13.58 -25.88
C ALA A 201 14.07 13.67 -27.36
N ARG A 202 14.92 14.65 -27.72
CA ARG A 202 15.45 14.79 -29.10
C ARG A 202 16.38 13.66 -29.56
N PHE A 203 16.91 12.86 -28.64
CA PHE A 203 17.82 11.75 -28.97
C PHE A 203 17.10 10.40 -29.09
N VAL A 204 15.78 10.39 -28.98
CA VAL A 204 14.97 9.17 -29.04
C VAL A 204 13.80 9.35 -30.00
N SER A 205 13.48 8.31 -30.75
CA SER A 205 12.34 8.29 -31.66
C SER A 205 11.15 7.61 -31.00
N GLU A 206 9.96 8.18 -31.09
CA GLU A 206 8.76 7.55 -30.56
C GLU A 206 8.39 6.31 -31.38
N LEU A 207 8.03 5.23 -30.68
CA LEU A 207 7.50 4.02 -31.27
C LEU A 207 6.01 3.91 -30.95
N PRO A 208 5.21 3.28 -31.83
CA PRO A 208 3.83 2.98 -31.50
C PRO A 208 3.75 2.13 -30.22
N PRO A 209 2.68 2.28 -29.43
CA PRO A 209 2.43 1.42 -28.27
C PRO A 209 2.47 -0.05 -28.72
N GLY A 210 3.08 -0.91 -27.90
CA GLY A 210 3.13 -2.34 -28.20
C GLY A 210 1.74 -2.98 -28.11
N PRO A 211 1.48 -4.08 -28.84
CA PRO A 211 0.29 -4.88 -28.61
C PRO A 211 0.24 -5.46 -27.20
#